data_AF-A0A3N7EUF3-F1
#
_entry.id   AF-A0A3N7EUF3-F1
#
_cell.length_a   1.000
_cell.length_b   1.000
_cell.length_c   1.000
_cell.angle_alpha   90.00
_cell.angle_beta   90.00
_cell.angle_gamma   90.00
#
_symmetry.space_group_name_H-M   'P 1'
#
loop_
_entity.id
_entity.type
_entity.pdbx_description
1 polymer ?
#
loop_
_entity_poly.entity_id
_entity_poly.type
_entity_poly.pdbx_seq_one_letter_code
_entity_poly.pdbx_strand_id
1 'polypeptide(L)'
;MNRHKIICGSLAWACVAGAIAVLAGARPSVGLQHLFFAGLVLMLAFLFVWMGWWSAAAASDNNEPSRIERVAAGIWLWTRRILCWGAALVFLGFAATMIFEGVELQHVPVFFVVLLLGGMALWVGLKGSGRSESMRDDAAVHAERRKRYGWRL
;
A
#
# COMPACT_ATOMS: atom_id res chain seq x y z
N MET A 1 -22.75 -4.07 9.43
CA MET A 1 -21.45 -4.08 8.72
C MET A 1 -21.37 -2.83 7.83
N ASN A 2 -20.34 -1.99 7.95
CA ASN A 2 -20.26 -0.70 7.25
C ASN A 2 -20.16 -0.87 5.72
N ARG A 3 -20.98 -0.16 4.94
CA ARG A 3 -21.02 -0.20 3.46
C ARG A 3 -19.63 -0.03 2.83
N HIS A 4 -18.79 0.82 3.41
CA HIS A 4 -17.40 1.03 3.00
C HIS A 4 -16.53 -0.25 3.10
N LYS A 5 -16.72 -1.08 4.14
CA LYS A 5 -15.98 -2.35 4.30
C LYS A 5 -16.32 -3.35 3.20
N ILE A 6 -17.59 -3.39 2.80
CA ILE A 6 -18.06 -4.28 1.74
C ILE A 6 -17.42 -3.86 0.42
N ILE A 7 -17.45 -2.57 0.10
CA ILE A 7 -16.84 -2.03 -1.14
C ILE A 7 -15.34 -2.32 -1.18
N CYS A 8 -14.61 -1.99 -0.13
CA CYS A 8 -13.17 -2.26 -0.04
C CYS A 8 -12.86 -3.77 -0.10
N GLY A 9 -13.66 -4.60 0.58
CA GLY A 9 -13.51 -6.06 0.52
C GLY A 9 -13.74 -6.62 -0.88
N SER A 10 -14.79 -6.17 -1.58
CA SER A 10 -15.09 -6.57 -2.96
C SER A 10 -13.99 -6.15 -3.93
N LEU A 11 -13.46 -4.92 -3.79
CA LEU A 11 -12.35 -4.44 -4.61
C LEU A 11 -11.06 -5.23 -4.34
N ALA A 12 -10.78 -5.58 -3.08
CA ALA A 12 -9.65 -6.44 -2.75
C ALA A 12 -9.75 -7.82 -3.41
N TRP A 13 -10.94 -8.45 -3.36
CA TRP A 13 -11.19 -9.72 -4.02
C TRP A 13 -11.09 -9.64 -5.54
N ALA A 14 -11.58 -8.55 -6.15
CA ALA A 14 -11.43 -8.32 -7.58
C ALA A 14 -9.95 -8.21 -7.99
N CYS A 15 -9.13 -7.55 -7.19
CA CYS A 15 -7.68 -7.52 -7.39
C CYS A 15 -7.06 -8.92 -7.28
N VAL A 16 -7.38 -9.70 -6.24
CA VAL A 16 -6.86 -11.08 -6.12
C VAL A 16 -7.24 -11.94 -7.33
N ALA A 17 -8.49 -11.86 -7.78
CA ALA A 17 -8.95 -12.57 -8.98
C ALA A 17 -8.20 -12.10 -10.25
N GLY A 18 -7.97 -10.79 -10.39
CA GLY A 18 -7.19 -10.22 -11.50
C GLY A 18 -5.74 -10.73 -11.52
N ALA A 19 -5.08 -10.80 -10.36
CA ALA A 19 -3.73 -11.34 -10.25
C ALA A 19 -3.68 -12.83 -10.66
N ILE A 20 -4.66 -13.63 -10.22
CA ILE A 20 -4.78 -15.04 -10.63
C ILE A 20 -5.00 -15.15 -12.14
N ALA A 21 -5.85 -14.32 -12.73
CA ALA A 21 -6.11 -14.31 -14.16
C ALA A 21 -4.86 -13.95 -14.98
N VAL A 22 -4.08 -12.95 -14.55
CA VAL A 22 -2.80 -12.58 -15.17
C VAL A 22 -1.82 -13.76 -15.17
N LEU A 23 -1.70 -14.47 -14.04
CA LEU A 23 -0.78 -15.60 -13.92
C LEU A 23 -1.28 -16.85 -14.67
N ALA A 24 -2.60 -17.09 -14.71
CA ALA A 24 -3.19 -18.20 -15.44
C ALA A 24 -3.06 -18.03 -16.96
N GLY A 25 -3.26 -16.81 -17.47
CA GLY A 25 -3.11 -16.47 -18.89
C GLY A 25 -1.65 -16.49 -19.38
N ALA A 26 -0.68 -16.40 -18.46
CA ALA A 26 0.75 -16.42 -18.78
C ALA A 26 1.34 -17.84 -18.91
N ARG A 27 0.54 -18.91 -18.70
CA ARG A 27 1.05 -20.28 -18.81
C ARG A 27 1.26 -20.68 -20.28
N PRO A 28 2.33 -21.44 -20.61
CA PRO A 28 3.21 -22.16 -19.68
C PRO A 28 4.40 -21.35 -19.13
N SER A 29 4.79 -20.23 -19.73
CA SER A 29 5.96 -19.45 -19.33
C SER A 29 5.58 -18.13 -18.67
N VAL A 30 5.67 -18.08 -17.34
CA VAL A 30 5.46 -16.85 -16.58
C VAL A 30 6.70 -15.96 -16.70
N GLY A 31 6.65 -14.99 -17.60
CA GLY A 31 7.66 -13.94 -17.73
C GLY A 31 7.61 -12.89 -16.61
N LEU A 32 8.70 -12.13 -16.45
CA LEU A 32 8.87 -11.09 -15.42
C LEU A 32 7.76 -10.02 -15.46
N GLN A 33 7.28 -9.67 -16.65
CA GLN A 33 6.20 -8.70 -16.83
C GLN A 33 4.90 -9.17 -16.17
N HIS A 34 4.56 -10.46 -16.29
CA HIS A 34 3.37 -11.04 -15.67
C HIS A 34 3.47 -11.04 -14.14
N LEU A 35 4.66 -11.34 -13.60
CA LEU A 35 4.92 -11.25 -12.16
C LEU A 35 4.80 -9.81 -11.65
N PHE A 36 5.30 -8.83 -12.40
CA PHE A 36 5.18 -7.42 -12.07
C PHE A 36 3.72 -6.97 -12.00
N PHE A 37 2.92 -7.24 -13.04
CA PHE A 37 1.50 -6.86 -13.04
C PHE A 37 0.69 -7.60 -11.98
N ALA A 38 0.91 -8.90 -11.78
CA ALA A 38 0.27 -9.64 -10.71
C ALA A 38 0.63 -9.06 -9.32
N GLY A 39 1.89 -8.69 -9.11
CA GLY A 39 2.36 -8.02 -7.89
C GLY A 39 1.71 -6.66 -7.68
N LEU A 40 1.59 -5.84 -8.73
CA LEU A 40 0.90 -4.54 -8.69
C LEU A 40 -0.57 -4.71 -8.28
N VAL A 41 -1.26 -5.69 -8.87
CA VAL A 41 -2.67 -5.95 -8.56
C VAL A 41 -2.83 -6.47 -7.13
N LEU A 42 -1.94 -7.33 -6.64
CA LEU A 42 -1.94 -7.77 -5.24
C LEU A 42 -1.65 -6.61 -4.27
N MET A 43 -0.79 -5.66 -4.65
CA MET A 43 -0.57 -4.44 -3.88
C MET A 43 -1.86 -3.62 -3.76
N LEU A 44 -2.63 -3.47 -4.83
CA LEU A 44 -3.95 -2.81 -4.79
C LEU A 44 -4.93 -3.56 -3.88
N ALA A 45 -4.93 -4.89 -3.91
CA ALA A 45 -5.74 -5.68 -2.98
C ALA A 45 -5.42 -5.35 -1.52
N PHE A 46 -4.12 -5.29 -1.19
CA PHE A 46 -3.65 -4.90 0.14
C PHE A 46 -4.10 -3.48 0.52
N LEU A 47 -4.03 -2.51 -0.40
CA LEU A 47 -4.50 -1.15 -0.17
C LEU A 47 -6.03 -1.10 0.08
N PHE A 48 -6.83 -1.89 -0.63
CA PHE A 48 -8.26 -1.93 -0.35
C PHE A 48 -8.58 -2.56 1.01
N VAL A 49 -7.88 -3.63 1.39
CA VAL A 49 -7.99 -4.20 2.75
C VAL A 49 -7.61 -3.15 3.80
N TRP A 50 -6.57 -2.35 3.55
CA TRP A 50 -6.21 -1.22 4.41
C TRP A 50 -7.37 -0.25 4.57
N MET A 51 -7.88 0.30 3.47
CA MET A 51 -8.91 1.33 3.49
C MET A 51 -10.18 0.85 4.19
N GLY A 52 -10.56 -0.42 3.99
CA GLY A 52 -11.74 -1.01 4.63
C GLY A 52 -11.55 -1.36 6.11
N TRP A 53 -10.38 -1.90 6.49
CA TRP A 53 -10.17 -2.41 7.85
C TRP A 53 -9.72 -1.31 8.82
N TRP A 54 -8.74 -0.50 8.41
CA TRP A 54 -8.01 0.38 9.32
C TRP A 54 -8.70 1.73 9.54
N SER A 55 -9.47 2.22 8.57
CA SER A 55 -10.32 3.41 8.74
C SER A 55 -11.36 3.22 9.86
N ALA A 56 -11.88 2.01 10.01
CA ALA A 56 -12.92 1.67 10.97
C ALA A 56 -12.37 1.21 12.34
N ALA A 57 -11.30 0.41 12.38
CA ALA A 57 -10.72 -0.07 13.64
C ALA A 57 -10.13 1.06 14.50
N ALA A 58 -9.62 2.12 13.86
CA ALA A 58 -9.11 3.30 14.57
C ALA A 58 -10.22 4.25 15.07
N ALA A 59 -11.46 4.08 14.61
CA ALA A 59 -12.59 4.95 14.93
C ALA A 59 -13.49 4.42 16.06
N SER A 60 -13.41 3.13 16.41
CA SER A 60 -14.47 2.48 17.19
C SER A 60 -14.24 2.31 18.69
N ASP A 61 -13.08 2.62 19.27
CA ASP A 61 -12.89 2.35 20.70
C ASP A 61 -12.03 3.40 21.41
N ASN A 62 -12.66 4.14 22.34
CA ASN A 62 -11.99 4.91 23.39
C ASN A 62 -11.37 4.00 24.47
N ASN A 63 -11.51 2.68 24.33
CA ASN A 63 -10.98 1.70 25.27
C ASN A 63 -9.47 1.51 25.07
N GLU A 64 -8.78 1.19 26.18
CA GLU A 64 -7.37 0.84 26.15
C GLU A 64 -7.12 -0.33 25.19
N PRO A 65 -6.13 -0.24 24.29
CA PRO A 65 -5.90 -1.29 23.30
C PRO A 65 -5.41 -2.57 23.98
N SER A 66 -6.12 -3.66 23.69
CA SER A 66 -5.78 -4.99 24.20
C SER A 66 -4.40 -5.45 23.71
N ARG A 67 -3.78 -6.42 24.39
CA ARG A 67 -2.48 -6.99 23.96
C ARG A 67 -2.55 -7.55 22.54
N ILE A 68 -3.65 -8.21 22.19
CA ILE A 68 -3.87 -8.79 20.86
C ILE A 68 -3.98 -7.68 19.82
N GLU A 69 -4.71 -6.60 20.12
CA GLU A 69 -4.83 -5.45 19.22
C GLU A 69 -3.47 -4.78 18.99
N ARG A 70 -2.63 -4.62 20.02
CA ARG A 70 -1.28 -4.06 19.88
C ARG A 70 -0.39 -4.91 18.97
N VAL A 71 -0.45 -6.24 19.12
CA VAL A 71 0.31 -7.16 18.25
C VAL A 71 -0.21 -7.10 16.82
N ALA A 72 -1.52 -7.17 16.61
CA ALA A 72 -2.12 -7.06 15.28
C ALA A 72 -1.78 -5.71 14.61
N ALA A 73 -1.85 -4.61 15.37
CA ALA A 73 -1.46 -3.28 14.91
C ALA A 73 0.04 -3.19 14.56
N GLY A 74 0.90 -3.82 15.35
CA GLY A 74 2.34 -3.90 15.07
C GLY A 74 2.66 -4.72 13.83
N ILE A 75 2.06 -5.91 13.68
CA ILE A 75 2.18 -6.73 12.47
C ILE A 75 1.72 -5.93 11.26
N TRP A 76 0.56 -5.29 11.36
CA TRP A 76 0.02 -4.46 10.29
C TRP A 76 0.97 -3.34 9.88
N LEU A 77 1.52 -2.60 10.85
CA LEU A 77 2.50 -1.53 10.59
C LEU A 77 3.73 -2.05 9.83
N TRP A 78 4.26 -3.21 10.21
CA TRP A 78 5.45 -3.77 9.58
C TRP A 78 5.17 -4.33 8.19
N THR A 79 4.10 -5.13 8.03
CA THR A 79 3.68 -5.67 6.72
C THR A 79 3.51 -4.53 5.71
N ARG A 80 2.83 -3.47 6.15
CA ARG A 80 2.63 -2.25 5.39
C ARG A 80 3.94 -1.56 4.99
N ARG A 81 4.87 -1.39 5.92
CA ARG A 81 6.18 -0.80 5.62
C ARG A 81 6.94 -1.61 4.60
N ILE A 82 6.99 -2.93 4.77
CA ILE A 82 7.69 -3.83 3.85
C ILE A 82 7.08 -3.72 2.44
N LEU A 83 5.75 -3.76 2.34
CA LEU A 83 5.07 -3.67 1.05
C LEU A 83 5.27 -2.29 0.40
N CYS A 84 4.99 -1.21 1.13
CA CYS A 84 5.11 0.15 0.59
C CYS A 84 6.56 0.53 0.26
N TRP A 85 7.53 0.14 1.09
CA TRP A 85 8.95 0.36 0.80
C TRP A 85 9.44 -0.53 -0.34
N GLY A 86 8.97 -1.77 -0.43
CA GLY A 86 9.25 -2.64 -1.58
C GLY A 86 8.73 -2.05 -2.89
N ALA A 87 7.49 -1.57 -2.91
CA ALA A 87 6.93 -0.85 -4.06
C ALA A 87 7.71 0.42 -4.38
N ALA A 88 8.09 1.20 -3.36
CA ALA A 88 8.92 2.38 -3.54
C ALA A 88 10.27 2.04 -4.18
N LEU A 89 10.94 0.98 -3.73
CA LEU A 89 12.20 0.52 -4.31
C LEU A 89 12.04 0.13 -5.78
N VAL A 90 10.96 -0.56 -6.14
CA VAL A 90 10.68 -0.93 -7.54
C VAL A 90 10.44 0.32 -8.39
N PHE A 91 9.57 1.23 -7.95
CA PHE A 91 9.25 2.43 -8.72
C PHE A 91 10.45 3.38 -8.81
N LEU A 92 11.08 3.71 -7.69
CA LEU A 92 12.24 4.61 -7.69
C LEU A 92 13.45 3.98 -8.39
N GLY A 93 13.61 2.65 -8.30
CA GLY A 93 14.59 1.91 -9.08
C GLY A 93 14.35 2.05 -10.59
N PHE A 94 13.10 1.90 -11.04
CA PHE A 94 12.74 2.11 -12.44
C PHE A 94 12.93 3.56 -12.89
N ALA A 95 12.60 4.53 -12.05
CA ALA A 95 12.88 5.94 -12.35
C ALA A 95 14.40 6.19 -12.46
N ALA A 96 15.20 5.56 -11.60
CA ALA A 96 16.67 5.67 -11.65
C ALA A 96 17.24 5.04 -12.93
N THR A 97 16.76 3.87 -13.36
CA THR A 97 17.23 3.27 -14.63
C THR A 97 16.92 4.18 -15.82
N MET A 98 15.74 4.79 -15.87
CA MET A 98 15.40 5.77 -16.93
C MET A 98 16.34 6.98 -16.94
N ILE A 99 16.82 7.43 -15.77
CA ILE A 99 17.81 8.53 -15.68
C ILE A 99 19.17 8.08 -16.23
N PHE A 100 19.64 6.88 -15.85
CA PHE A 100 20.94 6.37 -16.29
C PHE A 100 20.98 6.00 -17.78
N GLU A 101 19.87 5.52 -18.34
CA GLU A 101 19.74 5.19 -19.76
C GLU A 101 19.45 6.43 -20.63
N GLY A 102 19.12 7.56 -20.02
CA GLY A 102 18.70 8.78 -20.68
C GLY A 102 17.19 8.81 -20.91
N VAL A 103 16.51 9.78 -20.29
CA VAL A 103 15.05 9.90 -20.41
C VAL A 103 14.70 10.46 -21.78
N GLU A 104 14.15 9.62 -22.65
CA GLU A 104 13.58 10.06 -23.92
C GLU A 104 12.32 10.90 -23.70
N LEU A 105 12.09 11.91 -24.55
CA LEU A 105 10.97 12.86 -24.41
C LEU A 105 9.60 12.16 -24.31
N GLN A 106 9.41 11.07 -25.07
CA GLN A 106 8.18 10.27 -25.09
C GLN A 106 7.91 9.52 -23.77
N HIS A 107 8.96 9.24 -22.99
CA HIS A 107 8.89 8.51 -21.73
C HIS A 107 8.84 9.44 -20.50
N VAL A 108 8.98 10.76 -20.68
CA VAL A 108 8.89 11.76 -19.61
C VAL A 108 7.60 11.66 -18.78
N PRO A 109 6.40 11.46 -19.36
CA PRO A 109 5.19 11.30 -18.55
C PRO A 109 5.24 10.06 -17.66
N VAL A 110 5.74 8.94 -18.19
CA VAL A 110 5.88 7.68 -17.43
C VAL A 110 6.87 7.85 -16.29
N PHE A 111 8.00 8.52 -16.55
CA PHE A 111 8.99 8.84 -15.52
C PHE A 111 8.36 9.59 -14.34
N PHE A 112 7.59 10.65 -14.59
CA PHE A 112 6.91 11.40 -13.52
C PHE A 112 5.88 10.56 -12.77
N VAL A 113 5.10 9.73 -13.47
CA VAL A 113 4.13 8.83 -12.83
C VAL A 113 4.83 7.87 -11.88
N VAL A 114 5.90 7.22 -12.35
CA VAL A 114 6.67 6.26 -11.55
C VAL A 114 7.32 6.96 -10.34
N LEU A 115 7.87 8.16 -10.53
CA LEU A 115 8.46 8.95 -9.45
C LEU A 115 7.41 9.31 -8.38
N LEU A 116 6.22 9.75 -8.81
CA LEU A 116 5.10 10.07 -7.92
C LEU A 116 4.62 8.84 -7.15
N LEU A 117 4.46 7.71 -7.82
CA LEU A 117 4.06 6.45 -7.19
C LEU A 117 5.10 5.98 -6.16
N GLY A 118 6.39 6.07 -6.49
CA GLY A 118 7.48 5.74 -5.57
C GLY A 118 7.51 6.63 -4.33
N GLY A 119 7.40 7.95 -4.53
CA GLY A 119 7.33 8.92 -3.43
C GLY A 119 6.11 8.72 -2.55
N MET A 120 4.95 8.48 -3.14
CA MET A 120 3.71 8.20 -2.39
C MET A 120 3.80 6.88 -1.63
N ALA A 121 4.40 5.85 -2.21
CA ALA A 121 4.64 4.58 -1.52
C ALA A 121 5.58 4.77 -0.31
N LEU A 122 6.65 5.57 -0.41
CA LEU A 122 7.49 5.92 0.74
C LEU A 122 6.69 6.64 1.84
N TRP A 123 5.90 7.65 1.46
CA TRP A 123 5.08 8.43 2.38
C TRP A 123 4.10 7.54 3.16
N VAL A 124 3.36 6.71 2.43
CA VAL A 124 2.38 5.77 3.00
C VAL A 124 3.05 4.69 3.85
N GLY A 125 4.25 4.22 3.47
CA GLY A 125 5.04 3.31 4.31
C GLY A 125 5.40 3.96 5.67
N LEU A 126 5.85 5.21 5.64
CA LEU A 126 6.28 5.95 6.83
C LEU A 126 5.12 6.33 7.75
N LYS A 127 4.13 7.07 7.23
CA LYS A 127 3.03 7.65 8.02
C LYS A 127 1.77 6.80 7.90
N GLY A 128 1.47 6.35 6.70
CA GLY A 128 0.20 5.73 6.34
C GLY A 128 -0.89 6.76 6.12
N SER A 129 -2.12 6.30 5.90
CA SER A 129 -3.28 7.17 5.68
C SER A 129 -3.98 7.54 7.00
N GLY A 130 -4.29 8.84 7.12
CA GLY A 130 -5.08 9.48 8.15
C GLY A 130 -6.58 9.21 8.03
N ARG A 131 -7.38 9.89 8.85
CA ARG A 131 -8.85 9.84 8.83
C ARG A 131 -9.44 10.68 7.68
N SER A 132 -8.76 11.75 7.27
CA SER A 132 -9.25 12.69 6.26
C SER A 132 -8.55 12.55 4.90
N GLU A 133 -7.80 11.46 4.67
CA GLU A 133 -7.00 11.20 3.45
C GLU A 133 -6.12 12.39 3.02
N SER A 134 -5.67 13.20 3.99
CA SER A 134 -4.81 14.35 3.75
C SER A 134 -3.43 14.11 4.36
N MET A 135 -2.37 14.52 3.65
CA MET A 135 -0.99 14.36 4.11
C MET A 135 -0.73 15.00 5.49
N ARG A 136 -1.43 16.09 5.81
CA ARG A 136 -1.32 16.75 7.12
C ARG A 136 -1.93 15.90 8.23
N ASP A 137 -3.04 15.22 7.95
CA ASP A 137 -3.73 14.36 8.90
C ASP A 137 -2.98 13.02 9.09
N ASP A 138 -2.33 12.50 8.05
CA ASP A 138 -1.51 11.29 8.10
C ASP A 138 -0.47 11.33 9.24
N ALA A 139 0.23 12.45 9.39
CA ALA A 139 1.26 12.62 10.39
C ALA A 139 0.69 12.67 11.83
N ALA A 140 -0.42 13.39 12.02
CA ALA A 140 -1.11 13.50 13.30
C ALA A 140 -1.68 12.15 13.75
N VAL A 141 -2.39 11.48 12.85
CA VAL A 141 -2.98 10.16 13.09
C VAL A 141 -1.91 9.10 13.34
N HIS A 142 -0.77 9.17 12.64
CA HIS A 142 0.37 8.30 12.92
C HIS A 142 0.91 8.51 14.34
N ALA A 143 1.04 9.76 14.79
CA ALA A 143 1.50 10.08 16.14
C ALA A 143 0.51 9.61 17.22
N GLU A 144 -0.80 9.76 16.99
CA GLU A 144 -1.85 9.23 17.86
C GLU A 144 -1.76 7.70 17.99
N ARG A 145 -1.67 6.99 16.85
CA ARG A 145 -1.55 5.53 16.82
C ARG A 145 -0.26 5.05 17.46
N ARG A 146 0.85 5.75 17.26
CA ARG A 146 2.13 5.48 17.91
C ARG A 146 2.01 5.55 19.43
N LYS A 147 1.35 6.58 19.96
CA LYS A 147 1.10 6.73 21.41
C LYS A 147 0.16 5.63 21.93
N ARG A 148 -0.95 5.39 21.23
CA ARG A 148 -1.95 4.37 21.62
C ARG A 148 -1.36 2.96 21.68
N TYR A 149 -0.62 2.54 20.66
CA TYR A 149 -0.08 1.18 20.56
C TYR A 149 1.32 1.01 21.16
N GLY A 150 1.95 2.10 21.65
CA GLY A 150 3.28 2.05 22.25
C GLY A 150 4.40 1.70 21.26
N TRP A 151 4.24 2.05 19.98
CA TRP A 151 5.23 1.74 18.96
C TRP A 151 6.54 2.49 19.19
N ARG A 152 7.60 1.74 19.52
CA ARG A 152 8.98 2.22 19.61
C ARG A 152 9.63 2.09 18.23
N LEU A 153 9.29 3.04 17.37
CA LEU A 153 9.94 3.27 16.08
C LEU A 153 11.16 4.15 16.23
#